data_AF-A0A3N5KY83-F1
#
_entry.id   AF-A0A3N5KY83-F1
#
_cell.length_a   1.000
_cell.length_b   1.000
_cell.length_c   1.000
_cell.angle_alpha   90.00
_cell.angle_beta   90.00
_cell.angle_gamma   90.00
#
_symmetry.space_group_name_H-M   'P 1'
#
loop_
_entity.id
_entity.type
_entity.pdbx_description
1 polymer ?
#
loop_
_entity_poly.entity_id
_entity_poly.type
_entity_poly.pdbx_seq_one_letter_code
_entity_poly.pdbx_strand_id
1 'polypeptide(L)'
;TEIAKRLGVTAGDTVVLAIAQGTVTPAGVVPRMRRFTVEGVFASGMYEIDNGLALVNLRDAARLFRTGTDATSLRLKVEDPLRAPGVARAAAEALGGGLYLEDWTQRHANFFRSIELTKRMMFFILLLVVAVAAFNIVSTLVMAVKDKQPDIAILRTLGARPGSVLAVFATQGTVIGLVGTVAGVALGVLLSVNLESLVHGLERLVDTRFMDASVYLMSDLPARVDVRDVALIAGTAFALCCLSTLYPAWRAARTHPARALRHD
;
A
#
# COMPACT_ATOMS: atom_id res chain seq x y z
N THR A 1 3.59 -25.40 11.00
CA THR A 1 4.09 -26.65 10.37
C THR A 1 5.60 -26.72 10.36
N GLU A 2 6.28 -25.60 10.13
CA GLU A 2 7.74 -25.58 9.98
C GLU A 2 8.51 -25.99 11.23
N ILE A 3 8.02 -25.60 12.42
CA ILE A 3 8.60 -26.06 13.70
C ILE A 3 8.51 -27.58 13.87
N ALA A 4 7.41 -28.20 13.43
CA ALA A 4 7.22 -29.64 13.52
C ALA A 4 8.19 -30.40 12.59
N LYS A 5 8.41 -29.88 11.36
CA LYS A 5 9.41 -30.43 10.43
C LYS A 5 10.83 -30.34 11.00
N ARG A 6 11.21 -29.19 11.58
CA ARG A 6 12.53 -29.00 12.20
C ARG A 6 12.78 -29.96 13.36
N LEU A 7 11.74 -30.22 14.16
CA LEU A 7 11.80 -31.15 15.28
C LEU A 7 11.63 -32.61 14.86
N GLY A 8 11.26 -32.88 13.60
CA GLY A 8 11.01 -34.23 13.10
C GLY A 8 9.81 -34.92 13.76
N VAL A 9 8.80 -34.14 14.19
CA VAL A 9 7.63 -34.64 14.92
C VAL A 9 6.34 -34.54 14.13
N THR A 10 5.45 -35.49 14.38
CA THR A 10 4.13 -35.63 13.78
C THR A 10 3.04 -35.75 14.85
N ALA A 11 1.77 -35.77 14.45
CA ALA A 11 0.67 -35.97 15.39
C ALA A 11 0.79 -37.34 16.08
N GLY A 12 0.67 -37.37 17.39
CA GLY A 12 0.89 -38.54 18.24
C GLY A 12 2.28 -38.60 18.89
N ASP A 13 3.27 -37.87 18.36
CA ASP A 13 4.61 -37.83 18.93
C ASP A 13 4.65 -37.02 20.22
N THR A 14 5.75 -37.20 20.95
CA THR A 14 5.97 -36.57 22.25
C THR A 14 7.08 -35.54 22.14
N VAL A 15 6.83 -34.33 22.67
CA VAL A 15 7.82 -33.24 22.75
C VAL A 15 8.05 -32.82 24.19
N VAL A 16 9.27 -32.38 24.50
CA VAL A 16 9.62 -31.82 25.82
C VAL A 16 9.75 -30.31 25.68
N LEU A 17 8.88 -29.58 26.36
CA LEU A 17 8.96 -28.12 26.45
C LEU A 17 9.82 -27.74 27.65
N ALA A 18 10.90 -27.01 27.41
CA ALA A 18 11.78 -26.47 28.43
C ALA A 18 11.60 -24.95 28.55
N ILE A 19 11.33 -24.47 29.76
CA ILE A 19 11.27 -23.03 30.06
C ILE A 19 12.46 -22.63 30.93
N ALA A 20 13.10 -21.50 30.60
CA ALA A 20 14.24 -20.96 31.32
C ALA A 20 13.90 -20.42 32.72
N GLN A 21 12.62 -20.43 33.12
CA GLN A 21 12.15 -20.02 34.44
C GLN A 21 12.21 -21.22 35.41
N GLY A 22 13.42 -21.47 35.89
CA GLY A 22 13.81 -22.64 36.69
C GLY A 22 13.67 -22.51 38.21
N THR A 23 14.17 -23.51 38.93
CA THR A 23 14.50 -23.36 40.36
C THR A 23 15.96 -22.91 40.46
N VAL A 24 16.23 -21.87 41.24
CA VAL A 24 17.60 -21.39 41.47
C VAL A 24 18.30 -22.38 42.41
N THR A 25 19.41 -22.95 41.96
CA THR A 25 20.28 -23.82 42.75
C THR A 25 21.67 -23.20 42.86
N PRO A 26 22.51 -23.60 43.83
CA PRO A 26 23.91 -23.13 43.92
C PRO A 26 24.73 -23.41 42.65
N ALA A 27 24.30 -24.37 41.81
CA ALA A 27 24.94 -24.74 40.54
C ALA A 27 24.34 -24.03 39.31
N GLY A 28 23.34 -23.15 39.48
CA GLY A 28 22.66 -22.41 38.40
C GLY A 28 21.15 -22.58 38.37
N VAL A 29 20.51 -22.02 37.33
CA VAL A 29 19.06 -22.12 37.10
C VAL A 29 18.75 -23.42 36.35
N VAL A 30 18.09 -24.37 37.02
CA VAL A 30 17.65 -25.62 36.38
C VAL A 30 16.34 -25.36 35.62
N PRO A 31 16.31 -25.45 34.28
CA PRO A 31 15.11 -25.16 33.50
C PRO A 31 13.98 -26.13 33.86
N ARG A 32 12.74 -25.65 33.88
CA ARG A 32 11.59 -26.52 34.10
C ARG A 32 11.22 -27.16 32.77
N MET A 33 11.10 -28.48 32.79
CA MET A 33 10.76 -29.27 31.62
C MET A 33 9.45 -30.02 31.84
N ARG A 34 8.62 -30.09 30.80
CA ARG A 34 7.42 -30.92 30.83
C ARG A 34 7.18 -31.55 29.47
N ARG A 35 6.71 -32.80 29.51
CA ARG A 35 6.37 -33.60 28.34
C ARG A 35 4.95 -33.28 27.88
N PHE A 36 4.79 -33.08 26.58
CA PHE A 36 3.52 -32.87 25.89
C PHE A 36 3.38 -33.84 24.72
N THR A 37 2.14 -34.19 24.40
CA THR A 37 1.79 -34.98 23.22
C THR A 37 1.33 -34.04 22.12
N VAL A 38 1.83 -34.22 20.91
CA VAL A 38 1.44 -33.42 19.74
C VAL A 38 0.08 -33.92 19.25
N GLU A 39 -0.98 -33.12 19.46
CA GLU A 39 -2.33 -33.47 18.98
C GLU A 39 -2.48 -33.24 17.47
N GLY A 40 -1.86 -32.18 16.95
CA GLY A 40 -1.93 -31.83 15.54
C GLY A 40 -0.94 -30.74 15.15
N VAL A 41 -0.77 -30.57 13.83
CA VAL A 41 0.06 -29.51 13.23
C VAL A 41 -0.83 -28.62 12.37
N PHE A 42 -0.62 -27.31 12.45
CA PHE A 42 -1.34 -26.33 11.64
C PHE A 42 -0.37 -25.50 10.79
N ALA A 43 -0.88 -24.96 9.69
CA ALA A 43 -0.18 -23.99 8.83
C ALA A 43 -1.00 -22.70 8.80
N SER A 44 -0.35 -21.59 9.14
CA SER A 44 -0.94 -20.24 9.08
C SER A 44 -0.66 -19.53 7.77
N GLY A 45 0.25 -20.06 6.95
CA GLY A 45 0.74 -19.41 5.73
C GLY A 45 1.84 -18.38 5.98
N MET A 46 2.09 -18.00 7.24
CA MET A 46 3.18 -17.09 7.63
C MET A 46 4.30 -17.88 8.31
N TYR A 47 5.50 -17.84 7.73
CA TYR A 47 6.67 -18.59 8.22
C TYR A 47 7.00 -18.28 9.69
N GLU A 48 6.96 -17.02 10.09
CA GLU A 48 7.28 -16.59 11.47
C GLU A 48 6.37 -17.26 12.52
N ILE A 49 5.08 -17.40 12.19
CA ILE A 49 4.11 -18.08 13.06
C ILE A 49 4.35 -19.59 13.01
N ASP A 50 4.53 -20.15 11.81
CA ASP A 50 4.66 -21.59 11.61
C ASP A 50 5.97 -22.17 12.17
N ASN A 51 6.98 -21.32 12.38
CA ASN A 51 8.30 -21.66 12.91
C ASN A 51 8.45 -21.37 14.43
N GLY A 52 7.53 -20.65 15.06
CA GLY A 52 7.69 -20.18 16.45
C GLY A 52 6.50 -20.41 17.38
N LEU A 53 5.32 -20.75 16.86
CA LEU A 53 4.11 -20.86 17.66
C LEU A 53 3.75 -22.32 18.00
N ALA A 54 3.63 -22.60 19.30
CA ALA A 54 3.00 -23.81 19.81
C ALA A 54 1.80 -23.43 20.68
N LEU A 55 0.69 -24.16 20.52
CA LEU A 55 -0.53 -23.97 21.30
C LEU A 55 -0.68 -25.15 22.26
N VAL A 56 -0.97 -24.86 23.52
CA VAL A 56 -1.17 -25.86 24.57
C VAL A 56 -2.42 -25.52 25.37
N ASN A 57 -3.01 -26.50 26.02
CA ASN A 57 -4.14 -26.26 26.90
C ASN A 57 -3.74 -25.31 28.04
N LEU A 58 -4.60 -24.34 28.36
CA LEU A 58 -4.34 -23.33 29.40
C LEU A 58 -4.04 -23.96 30.76
N ARG A 59 -4.71 -25.05 31.13
CA ARG A 59 -4.48 -25.75 32.40
C ARG A 59 -3.11 -26.41 32.44
N ASP A 60 -2.63 -26.93 31.32
CA ASP A 60 -1.29 -27.54 31.25
C ASP A 60 -0.19 -26.49 31.26
N ALA A 61 -0.40 -25.38 30.56
CA ALA A 61 0.48 -24.21 30.63
C ALA A 61 0.57 -23.68 32.06
N ALA A 62 -0.56 -23.49 32.75
CA ALA A 62 -0.58 -22.97 34.12
C ALA A 62 0.20 -23.88 35.10
N ARG A 63 0.14 -25.20 34.90
CA ARG A 63 0.96 -26.15 35.68
C ARG A 63 2.45 -26.08 35.35
N LEU A 64 2.83 -25.81 34.09
CA LEU A 64 4.23 -25.64 33.70
C LEU A 64 4.82 -24.32 34.22
N PHE A 65 4.10 -23.22 34.06
CA PHE A 65 4.53 -21.88 34.50
C PHE A 65 4.31 -21.63 36.00
N ARG A 66 3.56 -22.49 36.69
CA ARG A 66 3.16 -22.35 38.11
C ARG A 66 2.39 -21.06 38.39
N THR A 67 1.50 -20.67 37.48
CA THR A 67 0.64 -19.48 37.63
C THR A 67 -0.68 -19.78 38.36
N GLY A 68 -0.92 -21.03 38.81
CA GLY A 68 -2.15 -21.39 39.52
C GLY A 68 -3.36 -21.40 38.59
N THR A 69 -4.42 -20.68 38.96
CA THR A 69 -5.61 -20.45 38.11
C THR A 69 -5.52 -19.18 37.28
N ASP A 70 -4.46 -18.40 37.44
CA ASP A 70 -4.38 -17.06 36.87
C ASP A 70 -3.84 -17.10 35.44
N ALA A 71 -4.46 -16.30 34.57
CA ALA A 71 -4.00 -16.09 33.20
C ALA A 71 -3.11 -14.85 33.13
N THR A 72 -1.97 -14.95 32.44
CA THR A 72 -1.03 -13.83 32.29
C THR A 72 -1.57 -12.74 31.36
N SER A 73 -2.41 -13.10 30.39
CA SER A 73 -3.00 -12.16 29.45
C SER A 73 -4.36 -12.65 28.95
N LEU A 74 -5.25 -11.71 28.64
CA LEU A 74 -6.52 -11.96 27.98
C LEU A 74 -6.42 -11.44 26.55
N ARG A 75 -6.73 -12.29 25.57
CA ARG A 75 -6.79 -11.88 24.15
C ARG A 75 -8.24 -11.78 23.72
N LEU A 76 -8.65 -10.60 23.28
CA LEU A 76 -9.96 -10.36 22.70
C LEU A 76 -9.87 -10.49 21.17
N LYS A 77 -10.79 -11.26 20.59
CA LYS A 77 -10.95 -11.32 19.14
C LYS A 77 -12.03 -10.33 18.73
N VAL A 78 -11.68 -9.40 17.84
CA VAL A 78 -12.61 -8.45 17.24
C VAL A 78 -12.92 -8.91 15.81
N GLU A 79 -14.18 -8.78 15.38
CA GLU A 79 -14.59 -9.17 14.02
C GLU A 79 -13.89 -8.32 12.95
N ASP A 80 -13.88 -7.00 13.15
CA ASP A 80 -13.14 -6.06 12.31
C ASP A 80 -11.82 -5.68 12.99
N PRO A 81 -10.66 -6.11 12.47
CA PRO A 81 -9.36 -5.75 13.01
C PRO A 81 -9.15 -4.23 13.09
N LEU A 82 -9.68 -3.45 12.15
CA LEU A 82 -9.49 -1.99 12.11
C LEU A 82 -10.18 -1.28 13.27
N ARG A 83 -11.17 -1.92 13.91
CA ARG A 83 -11.83 -1.39 15.11
C ARG A 83 -11.07 -1.68 16.40
N ALA A 84 -10.04 -2.54 16.36
CA ALA A 84 -9.30 -2.95 17.56
C ALA A 84 -8.72 -1.78 18.38
N PRO A 85 -8.16 -0.70 17.79
CA PRO A 85 -7.69 0.44 18.59
C PRO A 85 -8.82 1.14 19.36
N GLY A 86 -10.00 1.28 18.73
CA GLY A 86 -11.18 1.86 19.38
C GLY A 86 -11.74 0.97 20.49
N VAL A 87 -11.80 -0.35 20.25
CA VAL A 87 -12.22 -1.34 21.26
C VAL A 87 -11.24 -1.38 22.43
N ALA A 88 -9.93 -1.36 22.17
CA ALA A 88 -8.90 -1.34 23.20
C ALA A 88 -9.03 -0.08 24.07
N ARG A 89 -9.26 1.09 23.45
CA ARG A 89 -9.48 2.34 24.19
C ARG A 89 -10.73 2.30 25.06
N ALA A 90 -11.86 1.83 24.51
CA ALA A 90 -13.10 1.70 25.27
C ALA A 90 -12.96 0.70 26.44
N ALA A 91 -12.25 -0.41 26.23
CA ALA A 91 -11.95 -1.38 27.28
C ALA A 91 -11.05 -0.78 28.36
N ALA A 92 -10.03 0.01 27.99
CA ALA A 92 -9.15 0.69 28.95
C ALA A 92 -9.94 1.67 29.84
N GLU A 93 -10.86 2.43 29.25
CA GLU A 93 -11.73 3.37 29.97
C GLU A 93 -12.69 2.63 30.92
N ALA A 94 -13.28 1.51 30.49
CA ALA A 94 -14.22 0.73 31.29
C ALA A 94 -13.57 -0.03 32.46
N LEU A 95 -12.32 -0.48 32.30
CA LEU A 95 -11.62 -1.31 33.28
C LEU A 95 -10.91 -0.50 34.39
N GLY A 96 -10.92 0.84 34.31
CA GLY A 96 -10.48 1.71 35.42
C GLY A 96 -8.97 1.72 35.70
N GLY A 97 -8.14 1.20 34.79
CA GLY A 97 -6.67 1.19 34.89
C GLY A 97 -6.06 -0.07 35.51
N GLY A 98 -4.72 -0.13 35.59
CA GLY A 98 -3.97 -1.28 36.15
C GLY A 98 -3.69 -2.43 35.18
N LEU A 99 -4.20 -2.35 33.95
CA LEU A 99 -3.96 -3.34 32.88
C LEU A 99 -3.17 -2.69 31.74
N TYR A 100 -2.19 -3.41 31.20
CA TYR A 100 -1.51 -3.03 29.97
C TYR A 100 -2.33 -3.53 28.78
N LEU A 101 -3.04 -2.62 28.10
CA LEU A 101 -3.78 -2.93 26.88
C LEU A 101 -2.92 -2.63 25.66
N GLU A 102 -2.78 -3.63 24.80
CA GLU A 102 -2.08 -3.53 23.53
C GLU A 102 -3.01 -4.08 22.43
N ASP A 103 -3.14 -3.34 21.34
CA ASP A 103 -3.82 -3.81 20.14
C ASP A 103 -2.80 -4.17 19.05
N TRP A 104 -3.25 -4.92 18.04
CA TRP A 104 -2.38 -5.44 16.99
C TRP A 104 -1.69 -4.34 16.16
N THR A 105 -2.25 -3.12 16.07
CA THR A 105 -1.63 -2.00 15.36
C THR A 105 -0.43 -1.45 16.12
N GLN A 106 -0.44 -1.51 17.46
CA GLN A 106 0.68 -1.12 18.31
C GLN A 106 1.77 -2.19 18.31
N ARG A 107 1.38 -3.46 18.42
CA ARG A 107 2.30 -4.61 18.41
C ARG A 107 3.14 -4.70 17.15
N HIS A 108 2.59 -4.22 16.02
CA HIS A 108 3.25 -4.20 14.73
C HIS A 108 3.41 -2.77 14.17
N ALA A 109 3.51 -1.76 15.04
CA ALA A 109 3.53 -0.35 14.63
C ALA A 109 4.63 -0.01 13.61
N ASN A 110 5.83 -0.62 13.74
CA ASN A 110 6.92 -0.42 12.80
C ASN A 110 6.61 -0.96 11.40
N PHE A 111 5.90 -2.08 11.31
CA PHE A 111 5.46 -2.66 10.04
C PHE A 111 4.42 -1.77 9.36
N PHE A 112 3.39 -1.34 10.10
CA PHE A 112 2.37 -0.42 9.59
C PHE A 112 2.94 0.92 9.17
N ARG A 113 3.84 1.50 9.97
CA ARG A 113 4.54 2.74 9.64
C ARG A 113 5.38 2.59 8.38
N SER A 114 6.07 1.46 8.21
CA SER A 114 6.85 1.17 7.00
C SER A 114 5.96 1.07 5.75
N ILE A 115 4.80 0.41 5.87
CA ILE A 115 3.80 0.37 4.78
C ILE A 115 3.31 1.77 4.42
N GLU A 116 2.96 2.57 5.43
CA GLU A 116 2.46 3.94 5.21
C GLU A 116 3.53 4.83 4.55
N LEU A 117 4.77 4.78 5.03
CA LEU A 117 5.89 5.50 4.42
C LEU A 117 6.10 5.08 2.96
N THR A 118 6.04 3.77 2.69
CA THR A 118 6.18 3.22 1.33
C THR A 118 5.06 3.73 0.42
N LYS A 119 3.80 3.70 0.88
CA LYS A 119 2.65 4.25 0.13
C LYS A 119 2.84 5.74 -0.17
N ARG A 120 3.30 6.53 0.81
CA ARG A 120 3.57 7.97 0.62
C ARG A 120 4.68 8.22 -0.40
N MET A 121 5.76 7.43 -0.36
CA MET A 121 6.84 7.54 -1.36
C MET A 121 6.33 7.24 -2.77
N MET A 122 5.52 6.18 -2.93
CA MET A 122 4.91 5.85 -4.23
C MET A 122 4.02 6.98 -4.76
N PHE A 123 3.25 7.63 -3.89
CA PHE A 123 2.48 8.82 -4.27
C PHE A 123 3.38 9.96 -4.78
N PHE A 124 4.49 10.25 -4.11
CA PHE A 124 5.43 11.30 -4.57
C PHE A 124 6.12 10.94 -5.89
N ILE A 125 6.53 9.68 -6.07
CA ILE A 125 7.12 9.21 -7.32
C ILE A 125 6.11 9.39 -8.46
N LEU A 126 4.87 8.97 -8.24
CA LEU A 126 3.81 9.13 -9.23
C LEU A 126 3.54 10.59 -9.56
N LEU A 127 3.50 11.46 -8.54
CA LEU A 127 3.35 12.91 -8.74
C LEU A 127 4.48 13.48 -9.61
N LEU A 128 5.72 13.03 -9.42
CA LEU A 128 6.86 13.45 -10.24
C LEU A 128 6.71 12.99 -11.70
N VAL A 129 6.30 11.75 -11.93
CA VAL A 129 6.02 11.22 -13.29
C VAL A 129 4.95 12.06 -13.98
N VAL A 130 3.87 12.36 -13.26
CA VAL A 130 2.79 13.21 -13.77
C VAL A 130 3.27 14.64 -14.03
N ALA A 131 4.13 15.20 -13.19
CA ALA A 131 4.70 16.53 -13.40
C ALA A 131 5.57 16.59 -14.67
N VAL A 132 6.37 15.56 -14.92
CA VAL A 132 7.15 15.42 -16.17
C VAL A 132 6.23 15.32 -17.38
N ALA A 133 5.15 14.54 -17.30
CA ALA A 133 4.15 14.45 -18.36
C ALA A 133 3.43 15.79 -18.59
N ALA A 134 3.07 16.50 -17.52
CA ALA A 134 2.45 17.81 -17.61
C ALA A 134 3.38 18.85 -18.26
N PHE A 135 4.68 18.80 -17.99
CA PHE A 135 5.68 19.63 -18.68
C PHE A 135 5.74 19.32 -20.19
N ASN A 136 5.57 18.06 -20.58
CA ASN A 136 5.48 17.68 -21.99
C ASN A 136 4.22 18.27 -22.66
N ILE A 137 3.08 18.26 -21.96
CA ILE A 137 1.85 18.91 -22.44
C ILE A 137 2.06 20.41 -22.62
N VAL A 138 2.69 21.08 -21.64
CA VAL A 138 3.05 22.51 -21.75
C VAL A 138 3.88 22.78 -23.00
N SER A 139 4.93 21.98 -23.22
CA SER A 139 5.83 22.12 -24.37
C SER A 139 5.06 21.96 -25.69
N THR A 140 4.20 20.94 -25.77
CA THR A 140 3.36 20.68 -26.94
C THR A 140 2.34 21.80 -27.19
N LEU A 141 1.68 22.31 -26.14
CA LEU A 141 0.69 23.39 -26.28
C LEU A 141 1.35 24.70 -26.70
N VAL A 142 2.53 25.01 -26.16
CA VAL A 142 3.32 26.19 -26.57
C VAL A 142 3.71 26.09 -28.03
N MET A 143 4.13 24.91 -28.50
CA MET A 143 4.44 24.68 -29.90
C MET A 143 3.20 24.85 -30.79
N ALA A 144 2.07 24.22 -30.42
CA ALA A 144 0.81 24.37 -31.15
C ALA A 144 0.32 25.84 -31.22
N VAL A 145 0.50 26.62 -30.16
CA VAL A 145 0.18 28.06 -30.15
C VAL A 145 1.06 28.83 -31.14
N LYS A 146 2.37 28.53 -31.20
CA LYS A 146 3.30 29.17 -32.13
C LYS A 146 2.96 28.83 -33.58
N ASP A 147 2.68 27.57 -33.86
CA ASP A 147 2.32 27.11 -35.21
C ASP A 147 0.99 27.74 -35.68
N LYS A 148 0.08 28.02 -34.73
CA LYS A 148 -1.22 28.66 -34.95
C LYS A 148 -1.21 30.18 -34.77
N GLN A 149 -0.05 30.80 -34.62
CA GLN A 149 0.06 32.23 -34.38
C GLN A 149 -0.52 33.11 -35.53
N PRO A 150 -0.36 32.75 -36.83
CA PRO A 150 -1.02 33.48 -37.92
C PRO A 150 -2.56 33.38 -37.86
N ASP A 151 -3.09 32.18 -37.65
CA ASP A 151 -4.53 31.93 -37.51
C ASP A 151 -5.13 32.74 -36.34
N ILE A 152 -4.42 32.79 -35.20
CA ILE A 152 -4.81 33.61 -34.04
C ILE A 152 -4.80 35.10 -34.40
N ALA A 153 -3.81 35.57 -35.17
CA ALA A 153 -3.73 36.97 -35.58
C ALA A 153 -4.92 37.37 -36.46
N ILE A 154 -5.32 36.51 -37.41
CA ILE A 154 -6.51 36.70 -38.24
C ILE A 154 -7.79 36.75 -37.39
N LEU A 155 -7.96 35.79 -36.47
CA LEU A 155 -9.11 35.80 -35.56
C LEU A 155 -9.16 37.08 -34.73
N ARG A 156 -8.01 37.57 -34.26
CA ARG A 156 -7.92 38.81 -33.49
C ARG A 156 -8.18 40.06 -34.31
N THR A 157 -7.84 40.09 -35.60
CA THR A 157 -8.20 41.22 -36.49
C THR A 157 -9.69 41.20 -36.85
N LEU A 158 -10.31 40.03 -36.88
CA LEU A 158 -11.77 39.85 -37.02
C LEU A 158 -12.56 40.18 -35.73
N GLY A 159 -11.88 40.57 -34.64
CA GLY A 159 -12.52 41.02 -33.39
C GLY A 159 -12.56 39.98 -32.27
N ALA A 160 -11.89 38.83 -32.40
CA ALA A 160 -11.81 37.86 -31.31
C ALA A 160 -11.12 38.44 -30.07
N ARG A 161 -11.77 38.28 -28.91
CA ARG A 161 -11.23 38.73 -27.63
C ARG A 161 -10.09 37.81 -27.16
N PRO A 162 -9.07 38.33 -26.46
CA PRO A 162 -8.00 37.51 -25.87
C PRO A 162 -8.52 36.35 -25.00
N GLY A 163 -9.62 36.56 -24.28
CA GLY A 163 -10.27 35.53 -23.48
C GLY A 163 -10.86 34.37 -24.30
N SER A 164 -11.30 34.62 -25.53
CA SER A 164 -11.79 33.57 -26.43
C SER A 164 -10.64 32.68 -26.89
N VAL A 165 -9.48 33.27 -27.22
CA VAL A 165 -8.27 32.52 -27.58
C VAL A 165 -7.77 31.70 -26.39
N LEU A 166 -7.75 32.30 -25.19
CA LEU A 166 -7.43 31.60 -23.94
C LEU A 166 -8.33 30.38 -23.74
N ALA A 167 -9.65 30.53 -23.91
CA ALA A 167 -10.61 29.46 -23.70
C ALA A 167 -10.42 28.29 -24.67
N VAL A 168 -10.10 28.56 -25.94
CA VAL A 168 -9.84 27.51 -26.95
C VAL A 168 -8.63 26.65 -26.53
N PHE A 169 -7.50 27.25 -26.20
CA PHE A 169 -6.31 26.49 -25.81
C PHE A 169 -6.44 25.83 -24.44
N ALA A 170 -7.11 26.47 -23.48
CA ALA A 170 -7.38 25.88 -22.17
C ALA A 170 -8.33 24.68 -22.27
N THR A 171 -9.38 24.76 -23.08
CA THR A 171 -10.29 23.62 -23.32
C THR A 171 -9.59 22.49 -24.07
N GLN A 172 -8.77 22.79 -25.09
CA GLN A 172 -7.96 21.79 -25.77
C GLN A 172 -7.05 21.04 -24.80
N GLY A 173 -6.32 21.77 -23.95
CA GLY A 173 -5.45 21.16 -22.93
C GLY A 173 -6.22 20.33 -21.90
N THR A 174 -7.38 20.83 -21.46
CA THR A 174 -8.25 20.12 -20.50
C THR A 174 -8.82 18.83 -21.09
N VAL A 175 -9.21 18.84 -22.37
CA VAL A 175 -9.72 17.64 -23.06
C VAL A 175 -8.62 16.59 -23.19
N ILE A 176 -7.41 16.99 -23.58
CA ILE A 176 -6.25 16.08 -23.64
C ILE A 176 -5.97 15.48 -22.26
N GLY A 177 -5.96 16.31 -21.22
CA GLY A 177 -5.77 15.88 -19.84
C GLY A 177 -6.86 14.92 -19.36
N LEU A 178 -8.12 15.19 -19.68
CA LEU A 178 -9.26 14.35 -19.30
C LEU A 178 -9.19 12.98 -19.99
N VAL A 179 -9.00 12.96 -21.31
CA VAL A 179 -8.90 11.71 -22.08
C VAL A 179 -7.70 10.89 -21.61
N GLY A 180 -6.55 11.54 -21.40
CA GLY A 180 -5.36 10.88 -20.88
C GLY A 180 -5.57 10.30 -19.48
N THR A 181 -6.24 11.04 -18.58
CA THR A 181 -6.54 10.58 -17.21
C THR A 181 -7.50 9.40 -17.24
N VAL A 182 -8.59 9.48 -18.02
CA VAL A 182 -9.59 8.39 -18.13
C VAL A 182 -8.95 7.14 -18.73
N ALA A 183 -8.20 7.28 -19.83
CA ALA A 183 -7.51 6.16 -20.46
C ALA A 183 -6.45 5.55 -19.53
N GLY A 184 -5.68 6.39 -18.83
CA GLY A 184 -4.66 5.95 -17.88
C GLY A 184 -5.25 5.22 -16.67
N VAL A 185 -6.34 5.73 -16.10
CA VAL A 185 -7.06 5.05 -15.00
C VAL A 185 -7.65 3.73 -15.50
N ALA A 186 -8.30 3.71 -16.65
CA ALA A 186 -8.88 2.49 -17.21
C ALA A 186 -7.81 1.41 -17.45
N LEU A 187 -6.69 1.77 -18.09
CA LEU A 187 -5.56 0.86 -18.31
C LEU A 187 -4.92 0.42 -16.99
N GLY A 188 -4.70 1.34 -16.05
CA GLY A 188 -4.09 1.04 -14.76
C GLY A 188 -4.94 0.09 -13.92
N VAL A 189 -6.26 0.31 -13.87
CA VAL A 189 -7.21 -0.59 -13.19
C VAL A 189 -7.25 -1.95 -13.88
N LEU A 190 -7.32 -1.98 -15.22
CA LEU A 190 -7.34 -3.22 -15.99
C LEU A 190 -6.09 -4.06 -15.73
N LEU A 191 -4.91 -3.43 -15.76
CA LEU A 191 -3.63 -4.09 -15.45
C LEU A 191 -3.58 -4.57 -13.99
N SER A 192 -4.09 -3.76 -13.05
CA SER A 192 -4.09 -4.12 -11.62
C SER A 192 -4.96 -5.34 -11.34
N VAL A 193 -6.15 -5.42 -11.94
CA VAL A 193 -7.06 -6.57 -11.75
C VAL A 193 -6.51 -7.84 -12.42
N ASN A 194 -5.76 -7.71 -13.50
CA ASN A 194 -5.17 -8.85 -14.22
C ASN A 194 -3.72 -9.15 -13.79
N LEU A 195 -3.22 -8.52 -12.72
CA LEU A 195 -1.81 -8.60 -12.33
C LEU A 195 -1.38 -10.04 -12.08
N GLU A 196 -2.18 -10.83 -11.37
CA GLU A 196 -1.90 -12.25 -11.10
C GLU A 196 -1.77 -13.05 -12.40
N SER A 197 -2.68 -12.85 -13.37
CA SER A 197 -2.60 -13.54 -14.66
C SER A 197 -1.38 -13.12 -15.47
N LEU A 198 -0.99 -11.84 -15.39
CA LEU A 198 0.19 -11.32 -16.09
C LEU A 198 1.48 -11.88 -15.49
N VAL A 199 1.58 -11.94 -14.16
CA VAL A 199 2.74 -12.49 -13.46
C VAL A 199 2.92 -13.98 -13.78
N HIS A 200 1.85 -14.79 -13.66
CA HIS A 200 1.91 -16.20 -14.03
C HIS A 200 2.23 -16.43 -15.51
N GLY A 201 1.75 -15.56 -16.40
CA GLY A 201 2.11 -15.58 -17.81
C GLY A 201 3.59 -15.32 -18.04
N LEU A 202 4.17 -14.35 -17.33
CA LEU A 202 5.58 -14.02 -17.39
C LEU A 202 6.47 -15.13 -16.82
N GLU A 203 6.06 -15.75 -15.71
CA GLU A 203 6.77 -16.87 -15.09
C GLU A 203 6.90 -18.08 -16.04
N ARG A 204 5.84 -18.37 -16.81
CA ARG A 204 5.88 -19.43 -17.84
C ARG A 204 6.82 -19.10 -19.01
N LEU A 205 7.02 -17.82 -19.30
CA LEU A 205 7.88 -17.36 -20.38
C LEU A 205 9.36 -17.33 -19.99
N VAL A 206 9.67 -17.01 -18.74
CA VAL A 206 11.04 -16.83 -18.25
C VAL A 206 11.58 -18.08 -17.55
N ASP A 207 10.73 -19.08 -17.28
CA ASP A 207 11.07 -20.36 -16.60
C ASP A 207 11.74 -20.16 -15.22
N THR A 208 11.50 -19.01 -14.61
CA THR A 208 11.92 -18.67 -13.25
C THR A 208 10.69 -18.33 -12.40
N ARG A 209 10.54 -18.98 -11.25
CA ARG A 209 9.49 -18.65 -10.28
C ARG A 209 9.90 -17.40 -9.53
N PHE A 210 9.23 -16.27 -9.79
CA PHE A 210 9.49 -15.03 -9.07
C PHE A 210 8.88 -15.06 -7.67
N MET A 211 7.79 -15.83 -7.50
CA MET A 211 7.05 -16.00 -6.25
C MET A 211 7.36 -17.34 -5.56
N ASP A 212 8.62 -17.60 -5.22
CA ASP A 212 8.94 -18.71 -4.32
C ASP A 212 8.52 -18.33 -2.88
N ALA A 213 7.59 -19.10 -2.31
CA ALA A 213 7.03 -18.88 -0.98
C ALA A 213 8.09 -18.85 0.14
N SER A 214 9.30 -19.37 -0.13
CA SER A 214 10.46 -19.30 0.75
C SER A 214 11.05 -17.90 0.91
N VAL A 215 10.83 -16.98 -0.05
CA VAL A 215 11.39 -15.61 -0.05
C VAL A 215 10.31 -14.55 0.21
N TYR A 216 9.10 -14.72 -0.30
CA TYR A 216 8.04 -13.69 -0.21
C TYR A 216 7.01 -13.89 0.92
N LEU A 217 7.11 -14.96 1.72
CA LEU A 217 6.36 -15.17 2.98
C LEU A 217 4.81 -15.14 2.86
N MET A 218 4.26 -14.98 1.65
CA MET A 218 2.84 -14.99 1.29
C MET A 218 2.64 -15.76 -0.03
N SER A 219 1.59 -16.59 -0.08
CA SER A 219 1.28 -17.45 -1.24
C SER A 219 0.69 -16.70 -2.43
N ASP A 220 0.07 -15.54 -2.18
CA ASP A 220 -0.55 -14.68 -3.19
C ASP A 220 -0.41 -13.21 -2.78
N LEU A 221 -0.13 -12.31 -3.72
CA LEU A 221 -0.31 -10.86 -3.55
C LEU A 221 -1.64 -10.46 -4.21
N PRO A 222 -2.76 -10.46 -3.46
CA PRO A 222 -4.02 -10.01 -4.02
C PRO A 222 -3.90 -8.53 -4.39
N ALA A 223 -4.00 -8.24 -5.68
CA ALA A 223 -3.97 -6.88 -6.20
C ALA A 223 -5.28 -6.16 -5.84
N ARG A 224 -5.31 -5.54 -4.66
CA ARG A 224 -6.50 -4.83 -4.18
C ARG A 224 -6.45 -3.37 -4.63
N VAL A 225 -7.30 -3.02 -5.58
CA VAL A 225 -7.46 -1.63 -6.04
C VAL A 225 -8.33 -0.87 -5.06
N ASP A 226 -7.75 0.12 -4.38
CA ASP A 226 -8.50 1.04 -3.52
C ASP A 226 -9.02 2.22 -4.34
N VAL A 227 -10.34 2.37 -4.43
CA VAL A 227 -11.00 3.42 -5.20
C VAL A 227 -10.62 4.81 -4.71
N ARG A 228 -10.36 4.98 -3.40
CA ARG A 228 -9.94 6.25 -2.83
C ARG A 228 -8.54 6.64 -3.29
N ASP A 229 -7.62 5.69 -3.33
CA ASP A 229 -6.25 5.92 -3.82
C ASP A 229 -6.29 6.30 -5.31
N VAL A 230 -7.07 5.57 -6.12
CA VAL A 230 -7.27 5.89 -7.55
C VAL A 230 -7.88 7.28 -7.74
N ALA A 231 -8.92 7.64 -6.98
CA ALA A 231 -9.58 8.93 -7.10
C ALA A 231 -8.65 10.10 -6.70
N LEU A 232 -7.88 9.95 -5.62
CA LEU A 232 -6.90 10.95 -5.19
C LEU A 232 -5.80 11.16 -6.25
N ILE A 233 -5.27 10.07 -6.80
CA ILE A 233 -4.25 10.10 -7.85
C ILE A 233 -4.80 10.72 -9.14
N ALA A 234 -5.94 10.25 -9.62
CA ALA A 234 -6.56 10.78 -10.84
C ALA A 234 -6.93 12.26 -10.68
N GLY A 235 -7.48 12.65 -9.53
CA GLY A 235 -7.84 14.03 -9.23
C GLY A 235 -6.63 14.96 -9.17
N THR A 236 -5.56 14.55 -8.47
CA THR A 236 -4.33 15.34 -8.41
C THR A 236 -3.64 15.44 -9.76
N ALA A 237 -3.58 14.36 -10.54
CA ALA A 237 -2.99 14.36 -11.86
C ALA A 237 -3.76 15.25 -12.85
N PHE A 238 -5.08 15.13 -12.86
CA PHE A 238 -5.94 15.96 -13.68
C PHE A 238 -5.83 17.44 -13.30
N ALA A 239 -5.82 17.75 -11.99
CA ALA A 239 -5.62 19.12 -11.52
C ALA A 239 -4.27 19.70 -11.96
N LEU A 240 -3.19 18.92 -11.84
CA LEU A 240 -1.86 19.35 -12.29
C LEU A 240 -1.84 19.60 -13.80
N CYS A 241 -2.45 18.72 -14.59
CA CYS A 241 -2.56 18.88 -16.03
C CYS A 241 -3.34 20.16 -16.39
N CYS A 242 -4.49 20.39 -15.75
CA CYS A 242 -5.27 21.62 -15.95
C CYS A 242 -4.44 22.85 -15.61
N LEU A 243 -3.79 22.90 -14.45
CA LEU A 243 -2.93 24.01 -14.04
C LEU A 243 -1.79 24.28 -15.03
N SER A 244 -1.18 23.22 -15.56
CA SER A 244 -0.13 23.32 -16.58
C SER A 244 -0.63 23.97 -17.87
N THR A 245 -1.88 23.76 -18.28
CA THR A 245 -2.43 24.33 -19.52
C THR A 245 -2.73 25.83 -19.44
N LEU A 246 -2.88 26.39 -18.23
CA LEU A 246 -3.18 27.81 -18.05
C LEU A 246 -2.04 28.72 -18.55
N TYR A 247 -0.78 28.34 -18.28
CA TYR A 247 0.37 29.17 -18.64
C TYR A 247 0.51 29.38 -20.16
N PRO A 248 0.53 28.32 -21.00
CA PRO A 248 0.59 28.49 -22.45
C PRO A 248 -0.63 29.22 -23.03
N ALA A 249 -1.83 28.91 -22.53
CA ALA A 249 -3.06 29.53 -23.02
C ALA A 249 -3.08 31.03 -22.72
N TRP A 250 -2.63 31.45 -21.53
CA TRP A 250 -2.48 32.86 -21.17
C TRP A 250 -1.44 33.57 -22.03
N ARG A 251 -0.33 32.88 -22.35
CA ARG A 251 0.69 33.41 -23.25
C ARG A 251 0.18 33.58 -24.68
N ALA A 252 -0.62 32.63 -25.19
CA ALA A 252 -1.28 32.70 -26.50
C ALA A 252 -2.25 33.88 -26.63
N ALA A 253 -3.01 34.16 -25.58
CA ALA A 253 -3.97 35.27 -25.56
C ALA A 253 -3.29 36.65 -25.65
N ARG A 254 -2.04 36.77 -25.18
CA ARG A 254 -1.27 38.02 -25.15
C ARG A 254 -0.43 38.28 -26.42
N THR A 255 -0.43 37.37 -27.38
CA THR A 255 0.32 37.56 -28.64
C THR A 255 -0.27 38.71 -29.47
N HIS A 256 0.56 39.70 -29.82
CA HIS A 256 0.14 40.88 -30.58
C HIS A 256 -0.01 40.58 -32.08
N PRO A 257 -1.15 40.90 -32.72
CA PRO A 257 -1.42 40.59 -34.13
C PRO A 257 -0.37 41.17 -35.09
N ALA A 258 0.08 42.40 -34.83
CA ALA A 258 1.02 43.14 -35.69
C ALA A 258 2.44 42.54 -35.75
N ARG A 259 2.84 41.71 -34.77
CA ARG A 259 4.13 41.01 -34.80
C ARG A 259 4.05 39.65 -35.50
N ALA A 260 2.87 39.03 -35.50
CA ALA A 260 2.64 37.72 -36.11
C ALA A 260 2.62 37.80 -37.65
N LEU A 261 2.03 38.86 -38.22
CA LEU A 261 1.91 39.07 -39.67
C LEU A 261 3.15 39.67 -40.34
N ARG A 262 4.22 39.96 -39.58
CA ARG A 262 5.45 40.60 -40.09
C ARG A 262 6.59 39.60 -40.33
N HIS A 263 6.36 38.31 -40.07
CA HIS A 263 7.35 37.24 -40.25
C HIS A 263 7.07 36.39 -41.50
N ASP A 264 6.16 36.84 -42.37
CA ASP A 264 6.00 36.38 -43.76
C ASP A 264 6.43 37.51 -44.72
#